data_AF-A0A8I6THK4-F1
#
_entry.id   AF-A0A8I6THK4-F1
#
_cell.length_a   1.000
_cell.length_b   1.000
_cell.length_c   1.000
_cell.angle_alpha   90.00
_cell.angle_beta   90.00
_cell.angle_gamma   90.00
#
_symmetry.space_group_name_H-M   'P 1'
#
loop_
_entity.id
_entity.type
_entity.pdbx_description
1 polymer ?
#
loop_
_entity_poly.entity_id
_entity_poly.type
_entity_poly.pdbx_seq_one_letter_code
_entity_poly.pdbx_strand_id
1 'polypeptide(L)'
;MGRSRSRSKSPRRRHKKKHTHKRSKSRDRIHKHRDKSRDRSSKSRKRTRSPSSSSSSDLSDGKNVNSLKKKIFNDRKMDEVERLAEMERQSMFHRRQRELEQKIVEEETAKRIELLVNKRVEEELEKRKEEIEAEVLRRVEEAKKEMQREMMLEMEKRKQQLLEEEKRREEEENKKREALEQIMAENNRKIEEAQKRLAEERLAMVEEQRKMEEERQKMRKEAEKRIKEEQKKILGKNNSRPKLSFSLKPIS
;
A
#
# COMPACT_ATOMS: atom_id res chain seq x y z
N MET A 1 -42.11 13.72 54.31
CA MET A 1 -42.66 14.48 53.16
C MET A 1 -41.60 15.49 52.72
N GLY A 2 -41.30 15.84 51.48
CA GLY A 2 -41.70 15.40 50.14
C GLY A 2 -40.51 15.68 49.19
N ARG A 3 -40.52 14.99 48.05
CA ARG A 3 -39.44 14.96 47.05
C ARG A 3 -39.41 16.24 46.21
N SER A 4 -38.22 16.69 45.81
CA SER A 4 -38.05 17.60 44.65
C SER A 4 -36.82 17.22 43.85
N ARG A 5 -37.02 16.24 42.97
CA ARG A 5 -36.08 15.82 41.91
C ARG A 5 -36.28 16.75 40.71
N SER A 6 -35.26 17.51 40.33
CA SER A 6 -35.21 18.23 39.06
C SER A 6 -35.06 17.23 37.91
N ARG A 7 -36.14 17.07 37.14
CA ARG A 7 -36.22 16.29 35.90
C ARG A 7 -35.77 17.16 34.72
N SER A 8 -34.54 16.99 34.25
CA SER A 8 -34.17 17.42 32.89
C SER A 8 -34.61 16.34 31.90
N LYS A 9 -35.49 16.73 30.97
CA LYS A 9 -36.06 15.90 29.90
C LYS A 9 -34.99 15.60 28.85
N SER A 10 -34.45 14.38 28.84
CA SER A 10 -33.64 13.88 27.72
C SER A 10 -34.45 13.85 26.43
N PRO A 11 -33.94 14.43 25.31
CA PRO A 11 -34.58 14.24 24.02
C PRO A 11 -34.36 12.81 23.52
N ARG A 12 -35.41 11.99 23.62
CA ARG A 12 -35.60 10.84 22.72
C ARG A 12 -35.77 11.39 21.30
N ARG A 13 -34.89 11.06 20.36
CA ARG A 13 -35.29 10.62 19.00
C ARG A 13 -34.12 10.19 18.10
N ARG A 14 -34.33 8.96 17.58
CA ARG A 14 -33.94 8.43 16.26
C ARG A 14 -32.51 7.91 16.08
N HIS A 15 -32.39 6.61 16.30
CA HIS A 15 -31.47 5.72 15.59
C HIS A 15 -31.44 6.05 14.08
N LYS A 16 -30.32 6.57 13.58
CA LYS A 16 -29.94 6.42 12.18
C LYS A 16 -28.96 5.25 12.08
N LYS A 17 -29.47 4.07 11.74
CA LYS A 17 -28.64 3.00 11.16
C LYS A 17 -28.09 3.53 9.83
N LYS A 18 -26.80 3.88 9.78
CA LYS A 18 -26.08 3.99 8.51
C LYS A 18 -25.44 2.62 8.25
N HIS A 19 -26.14 1.78 7.50
CA HIS A 19 -25.52 0.67 6.81
C HIS A 19 -24.57 1.25 5.75
N THR A 20 -23.28 1.34 6.06
CA THR A 20 -22.24 1.51 5.05
C THR A 20 -22.00 0.17 4.39
N HIS A 21 -22.78 -0.09 3.33
CA HIS A 21 -22.54 -1.20 2.42
C HIS A 21 -21.28 -0.88 1.60
N LYS A 22 -20.08 -1.13 2.14
CA LYS A 22 -18.85 -1.16 1.34
C LYS A 22 -18.58 -2.60 0.92
N ARG A 23 -19.03 -2.85 -0.30
CA ARG A 23 -18.77 -4.01 -1.15
C ARG A 23 -17.29 -4.00 -1.56
N SER A 24 -16.43 -4.63 -0.78
CA SER A 24 -15.10 -5.07 -1.23
C SER A 24 -15.18 -6.54 -1.59
N LYS A 25 -15.71 -6.81 -2.79
CA LYS A 25 -15.76 -8.14 -3.39
C LYS A 25 -14.38 -8.39 -4.00
N SER A 26 -13.49 -9.06 -3.28
CA SER A 26 -12.25 -9.57 -3.86
C SER A 26 -12.60 -10.42 -5.06
N ARG A 27 -12.24 -9.90 -6.23
CA ARG A 27 -12.33 -10.57 -7.53
C ARG A 27 -11.03 -11.35 -7.69
N ASP A 28 -11.06 -12.63 -7.34
CA ASP A 28 -10.21 -13.64 -7.95
C ASP A 28 -11.08 -14.83 -8.31
N ARG A 29 -11.89 -14.63 -9.36
CA ARG A 29 -12.48 -15.73 -10.14
C ARG A 29 -11.64 -15.84 -11.40
N ILE A 30 -10.60 -16.66 -11.34
CA ILE A 30 -9.88 -17.10 -12.54
C ILE A 30 -10.82 -18.04 -13.29
N HIS A 31 -11.54 -17.47 -14.26
CA HIS A 31 -12.18 -18.22 -15.33
C HIS A 31 -11.08 -18.69 -16.29
N LYS A 32 -10.74 -19.98 -16.26
CA LYS A 32 -9.99 -20.64 -17.32
C LYS A 32 -10.78 -21.83 -17.84
N HIS A 33 -11.75 -21.54 -18.71
CA HIS A 33 -12.34 -22.52 -19.62
C HIS A 33 -11.85 -22.21 -21.02
N ARG A 34 -10.87 -22.97 -21.51
CA ARG A 34 -10.69 -23.24 -22.95
C ARG A 34 -9.75 -24.43 -23.14
N ASP A 35 -10.35 -25.52 -23.61
CA ASP A 35 -9.82 -26.64 -24.44
C ASP A 35 -10.69 -27.86 -24.10
N LYS A 36 -11.71 -28.24 -24.87
CA LYS A 36 -11.81 -28.55 -26.31
C LYS A 36 -11.05 -29.81 -26.74
N SER A 37 -11.56 -30.94 -26.29
CA SER A 37 -11.63 -32.24 -26.98
C SER A 37 -12.96 -32.86 -26.53
N ARG A 38 -14.00 -33.14 -27.32
CA ARG A 38 -14.17 -33.69 -28.67
C ARG A 38 -13.56 -35.09 -28.84
N ASP A 39 -14.19 -36.06 -28.17
CA ASP A 39 -14.61 -37.35 -28.73
C ASP A 39 -15.61 -37.99 -27.74
N ARG A 40 -16.89 -38.21 -28.08
CA ARG A 40 -17.45 -39.25 -28.97
C ARG A 40 -16.90 -40.66 -28.70
N SER A 41 -17.41 -41.31 -27.65
CA SER A 41 -17.81 -42.71 -27.78
C SER A 41 -18.74 -43.12 -26.63
N SER A 42 -20.03 -43.13 -26.93
CA SER A 42 -21.09 -43.68 -26.10
C SER A 42 -21.48 -45.05 -26.65
N LYS A 43 -20.90 -46.15 -26.16
CA LYS A 43 -21.55 -47.48 -26.18
C LYS A 43 -20.78 -48.53 -25.38
N SER A 44 -21.24 -48.85 -24.17
CA SER A 44 -21.39 -50.27 -23.79
C SER A 44 -22.50 -50.42 -22.74
N ARG A 45 -23.70 -50.74 -23.22
CA ARG A 45 -24.74 -51.36 -22.40
C ARG A 45 -24.30 -52.80 -22.14
N LYS A 46 -23.74 -53.09 -20.96
CA LYS A 46 -23.65 -54.48 -20.49
C LYS A 46 -24.96 -54.83 -19.77
N ARG A 47 -25.87 -55.46 -20.51
CA ARG A 47 -27.02 -56.19 -19.96
C ARG A 47 -26.49 -57.49 -19.38
N THR A 48 -26.69 -57.67 -18.09
CA THR A 48 -26.62 -58.95 -17.40
C THR A 48 -27.80 -59.83 -17.85
N ARG A 49 -27.52 -61.03 -18.32
CA ARG A 49 -28.49 -62.15 -18.31
C ARG A 49 -27.73 -63.43 -18.02
N SER A 50 -28.18 -64.08 -16.95
CA SER A 50 -27.73 -65.36 -16.40
C SER A 50 -28.04 -66.54 -17.35
N PRO A 51 -27.50 -67.73 -17.06
CA PRO A 51 -27.43 -68.87 -17.97
C PRO A 51 -28.68 -69.76 -17.87
N SER A 52 -29.05 -70.37 -18.98
CA SER A 52 -30.02 -71.46 -18.99
C SER A 52 -29.70 -72.42 -20.13
N SER A 53 -29.42 -73.66 -19.73
CA SER A 53 -29.34 -74.90 -20.47
C SER A 53 -30.66 -75.31 -21.14
N SER A 54 -30.59 -75.92 -22.33
CA SER A 54 -31.44 -76.99 -22.92
C SER A 54 -31.31 -76.90 -24.45
N SER A 55 -30.73 -77.88 -25.14
CA SER A 55 -31.38 -79.11 -25.61
C SER A 55 -32.68 -78.85 -26.37
N SER A 56 -32.59 -78.71 -27.69
CA SER A 56 -33.73 -78.93 -28.59
C SER A 56 -33.23 -79.52 -29.91
N SER A 57 -33.38 -80.83 -30.02
CA SER A 57 -33.51 -81.57 -31.26
C SER A 57 -34.65 -81.00 -32.10
N ASP A 58 -34.37 -80.72 -33.38
CA ASP A 58 -35.43 -80.63 -34.37
C ASP A 58 -35.06 -81.49 -35.57
N LEU A 59 -35.87 -82.53 -35.75
CA LEU A 59 -35.87 -83.47 -36.85
C LEU A 59 -36.97 -83.01 -37.78
N SER A 60 -36.61 -82.67 -39.02
CA SER A 60 -37.60 -82.53 -40.09
C SER A 60 -37.20 -83.38 -41.28
N ASP A 61 -38.04 -84.39 -41.44
CA ASP A 61 -38.14 -85.45 -42.43
C ASP A 61 -38.00 -84.96 -43.88
N GLY A 62 -37.11 -85.61 -44.62
CA GLY A 62 -36.83 -85.37 -46.03
C GLY A 62 -36.15 -86.60 -46.62
N LYS A 63 -36.92 -87.69 -46.74
CA LYS A 63 -36.50 -89.01 -47.21
C LYS A 63 -35.81 -88.95 -48.57
N ASN A 64 -34.48 -88.84 -48.55
CA ASN A 64 -33.60 -89.15 -49.67
C ASN A 64 -32.67 -90.30 -49.28
N VAL A 65 -33.17 -91.52 -49.43
CA VAL A 65 -32.49 -92.81 -49.19
C VAL A 65 -31.24 -93.04 -50.06
N ASN A 66 -30.88 -92.08 -50.92
CA ASN A 66 -29.69 -92.14 -51.77
C ASN A 66 -28.63 -91.06 -51.45
N SER A 67 -28.81 -90.31 -50.36
CA SER A 67 -27.78 -89.41 -49.81
C SER A 67 -26.74 -90.17 -48.97
N LEU A 68 -26.00 -91.04 -49.67
CA LEU A 68 -24.56 -91.13 -49.51
C LEU A 68 -24.12 -91.57 -48.10
N LYS A 69 -23.91 -92.86 -47.84
CA LYS A 69 -22.70 -93.62 -48.26
C LYS A 69 -21.38 -92.83 -48.48
N LYS A 70 -21.37 -91.49 -48.57
CA LYS A 70 -20.17 -90.62 -48.50
C LYS A 70 -19.72 -90.33 -47.08
N LYS A 71 -20.58 -90.38 -46.04
CA LYS A 71 -20.11 -90.13 -44.66
C LYS A 71 -19.29 -91.29 -44.10
N ILE A 72 -19.75 -92.53 -44.27
CA ILE A 72 -19.07 -93.73 -43.73
C ILE A 72 -17.77 -94.09 -44.52
N PHE A 73 -17.68 -93.70 -45.80
CA PHE A 73 -16.44 -93.82 -46.58
C PHE A 73 -15.48 -92.63 -46.41
N ASN A 74 -15.97 -91.48 -45.90
CA ASN A 74 -15.11 -90.37 -45.53
C ASN A 74 -14.50 -90.59 -44.14
N ASP A 75 -15.19 -91.19 -43.16
CA ASP A 75 -14.60 -91.43 -41.83
C ASP A 75 -13.31 -92.28 -41.87
N ARG A 76 -13.15 -93.20 -42.83
CA ARG A 76 -11.93 -94.04 -42.95
C ARG A 76 -10.80 -93.43 -43.79
N LYS A 77 -11.07 -92.39 -44.58
CA LYS A 77 -10.04 -91.62 -45.34
C LYS A 77 -9.72 -90.28 -44.68
N MET A 78 -10.57 -89.84 -43.75
CA MET A 78 -10.29 -88.70 -42.89
C MET A 78 -9.28 -89.07 -41.80
N ASP A 79 -9.08 -90.34 -41.42
CA ASP A 79 -8.06 -90.71 -40.42
C ASP A 79 -6.62 -90.30 -40.79
N GLU A 80 -6.18 -90.42 -42.05
CA GLU A 80 -4.83 -89.99 -42.45
C GLU A 80 -4.73 -88.47 -42.62
N VAL A 81 -5.77 -87.83 -43.14
CA VAL A 81 -5.83 -86.36 -43.30
C VAL A 81 -5.99 -85.68 -41.94
N GLU A 82 -6.75 -86.26 -41.03
CA GLU A 82 -6.99 -85.82 -39.66
C GLU A 82 -5.77 -86.12 -38.79
N ARG A 83 -5.07 -87.25 -38.98
CA ARG A 83 -3.76 -87.52 -38.37
C ARG A 83 -2.66 -86.58 -38.89
N LEU A 84 -2.66 -86.27 -40.19
CA LEU A 84 -1.76 -85.25 -40.76
C LEU A 84 -2.11 -83.85 -40.23
N ALA A 85 -3.39 -83.50 -40.13
CA ALA A 85 -3.85 -82.25 -39.55
C ALA A 85 -3.57 -82.19 -38.03
N GLU A 86 -3.57 -83.32 -37.34
CA GLU A 86 -3.21 -83.42 -35.93
C GLU A 86 -1.68 -83.30 -35.74
N MET A 87 -0.87 -83.92 -36.60
CA MET A 87 0.58 -83.70 -36.66
C MET A 87 0.93 -82.25 -37.06
N GLU A 88 0.15 -81.63 -37.94
CA GLU A 88 0.29 -80.22 -38.32
C GLU A 88 -0.10 -79.30 -37.15
N ARG A 89 -1.17 -79.62 -36.43
CA ARG A 89 -1.59 -78.91 -35.21
C ARG A 89 -0.57 -79.04 -34.08
N GLN A 90 0.02 -80.22 -33.92
CA GLN A 90 1.13 -80.45 -32.98
C GLN A 90 2.38 -79.67 -33.41
N SER A 91 2.73 -79.67 -34.70
CA SER A 91 3.85 -78.89 -35.23
C SER A 91 3.65 -77.38 -35.06
N MET A 92 2.42 -76.90 -35.27
CA MET A 92 2.01 -75.51 -35.01
C MET A 92 2.07 -75.16 -33.53
N PHE A 93 1.68 -76.08 -32.64
CA PHE A 93 1.80 -75.89 -31.20
C PHE A 93 3.26 -75.80 -30.75
N HIS A 94 4.13 -76.70 -31.24
CA HIS A 94 5.57 -76.65 -30.97
C HIS A 94 6.25 -75.41 -31.58
N ARG A 95 5.78 -74.95 -32.74
CA ARG A 95 6.23 -73.67 -33.32
C ARG A 95 5.81 -72.49 -32.46
N ARG A 96 4.56 -72.48 -31.98
CA ARG A 96 4.04 -71.43 -31.10
C ARG A 96 4.74 -71.41 -29.74
N GLN A 97 5.09 -72.57 -29.17
CA GLN A 97 5.90 -72.66 -27.95
C GLN A 97 7.30 -72.06 -28.15
N ARG A 98 7.98 -72.45 -29.24
CA ARG A 98 9.29 -71.86 -29.59
C ARG A 98 9.21 -70.36 -29.82
N GLU A 99 8.16 -69.86 -30.47
CA GLU A 99 7.95 -68.42 -30.68
C GLU A 99 7.67 -67.68 -29.35
N LEU A 100 6.98 -68.30 -28.40
CA LEU A 100 6.75 -67.71 -27.08
C LEU A 100 8.03 -67.69 -26.23
N GLU A 101 8.80 -68.78 -26.25
CA GLU A 101 10.10 -68.86 -25.59
C GLU A 101 11.08 -67.83 -26.19
N GLN A 102 11.13 -67.72 -27.52
CA GLN A 102 11.94 -66.70 -28.20
C GLN A 102 11.52 -65.28 -27.80
N LYS A 103 10.22 -65.00 -27.75
CA LYS A 103 9.73 -63.69 -27.29
C LYS A 103 10.10 -63.39 -25.84
N ILE A 104 10.06 -64.38 -24.95
CA ILE A 104 10.48 -64.21 -23.55
C ILE A 104 11.99 -63.88 -23.49
N VAL A 105 12.81 -64.58 -24.27
CA VAL A 105 14.26 -64.30 -24.35
C VAL A 105 14.54 -62.93 -24.97
N GLU A 106 13.81 -62.53 -26.02
CA GLU A 106 13.89 -61.20 -26.64
C GLU A 106 13.49 -60.10 -25.65
N GLU A 107 12.43 -60.29 -24.87
CA GLU A 107 12.01 -59.34 -23.83
C GLU A 107 13.03 -59.25 -22.69
N GLU A 108 13.59 -60.38 -22.25
CA GLU A 108 14.63 -60.40 -21.22
C GLU A 108 15.93 -59.72 -21.70
N THR A 109 16.32 -59.94 -22.94
CA THR A 109 17.48 -59.27 -23.55
C THR A 109 17.23 -57.78 -23.76
N ALA A 110 16.04 -57.39 -24.22
CA ALA A 110 15.64 -55.99 -24.33
C ALA A 110 15.66 -55.29 -22.95
N LYS A 111 15.14 -55.93 -21.90
CA LYS A 111 15.20 -55.41 -20.52
C LYS A 111 16.63 -55.24 -20.02
N ARG A 112 17.54 -56.19 -20.33
CA ARG A 112 18.97 -56.06 -19.95
C ARG A 112 19.64 -54.90 -20.67
N ILE A 113 19.35 -54.72 -21.96
CA ILE A 113 19.86 -53.59 -22.74
C ILE A 113 19.33 -52.27 -22.18
N GLU A 114 18.03 -52.19 -21.91
CA GLU A 114 17.39 -51.03 -21.31
C GLU A 114 18.02 -50.64 -19.97
N LEU A 115 18.26 -51.62 -19.08
CA LEU A 115 18.93 -51.36 -17.80
C LEU A 115 20.36 -50.85 -17.97
N LEU A 116 21.13 -51.38 -18.92
CA LEU A 116 22.50 -50.92 -19.18
C LEU A 116 22.53 -49.52 -19.78
N VAL A 117 21.58 -49.21 -20.67
CA VAL A 117 21.42 -47.88 -21.25
C VAL A 117 20.98 -46.88 -20.17
N ASN A 118 19.97 -47.22 -19.37
CA ASN A 118 19.49 -46.37 -18.28
C ASN A 118 20.60 -46.07 -17.28
N LYS A 119 21.38 -47.08 -16.87
CA LYS A 119 22.53 -46.88 -15.97
C LYS A 119 23.57 -45.93 -16.56
N ARG A 120 23.97 -46.10 -17.83
CA ARG A 120 24.92 -45.19 -18.47
C ARG A 120 24.38 -43.77 -18.60
N VAL A 121 23.10 -43.63 -18.95
CA VAL A 121 22.44 -42.31 -19.04
C VAL A 121 22.32 -41.66 -17.67
N GLU A 122 21.99 -42.42 -16.63
CA GLU A 122 21.92 -41.94 -15.25
C GLU A 122 23.30 -41.44 -14.77
N GLU A 123 24.37 -42.20 -15.00
CA GLU A 123 25.74 -41.79 -14.66
C GLU A 123 26.20 -40.53 -15.42
N GLU A 124 25.83 -40.39 -16.70
CA GLU A 124 26.12 -39.18 -17.47
C GLU A 124 25.30 -37.98 -17.01
N LEU A 125 24.02 -38.19 -16.69
CA LEU A 125 23.17 -37.15 -16.15
C LEU A 125 23.60 -36.76 -14.75
N GLU A 126 24.06 -37.68 -13.91
CA GLU A 126 24.52 -37.39 -12.54
C GLU A 126 25.71 -36.43 -12.54
N LYS A 127 26.70 -36.68 -13.41
CA LYS A 127 27.84 -35.76 -13.59
C LYS A 127 27.41 -34.37 -14.07
N ARG A 128 26.47 -34.32 -15.02
CA ARG A 128 25.96 -33.03 -15.54
C ARG A 128 25.00 -32.35 -14.58
N LYS A 129 24.30 -33.10 -13.72
CA LYS A 129 23.35 -32.56 -12.74
C LYS A 129 24.08 -31.68 -11.75
N GLU A 130 25.22 -32.11 -11.21
CA GLU A 130 25.99 -31.30 -10.26
C GLU A 130 26.42 -29.96 -10.88
N GLU A 131 26.89 -29.99 -12.13
CA GLU A 131 27.26 -28.78 -12.88
C GLU A 131 26.06 -27.86 -13.13
N ILE A 132 24.93 -28.44 -13.57
CA ILE A 132 23.68 -27.71 -13.83
C ILE A 132 23.11 -27.13 -12.53
N GLU A 133 23.11 -27.90 -11.45
CA GLU A 133 22.63 -27.47 -10.13
C GLU A 133 23.47 -26.33 -9.60
N ALA A 134 24.80 -26.42 -9.70
CA ALA A 134 25.70 -25.33 -9.31
C ALA A 134 25.43 -24.05 -10.12
N GLU A 135 25.22 -24.16 -11.44
CA GLU A 135 24.92 -23.00 -12.28
C GLU A 135 23.54 -22.40 -11.96
N VAL A 136 22.52 -23.24 -11.75
CA VAL A 136 21.18 -22.81 -11.34
C VAL A 136 21.24 -22.10 -9.99
N LEU A 137 21.96 -22.66 -9.01
CA LEU A 137 22.17 -22.03 -7.71
C LEU A 137 22.84 -20.67 -7.85
N ARG A 138 23.91 -20.55 -8.65
CA ARG A 138 24.56 -19.26 -8.91
C ARG A 138 23.61 -18.23 -9.53
N ARG A 139 22.82 -18.61 -10.53
CA ARG A 139 21.83 -17.69 -11.14
C ARG A 139 20.75 -17.27 -10.15
N VAL A 140 20.29 -18.19 -9.31
CA VAL A 140 19.29 -17.89 -8.26
C VAL A 140 19.87 -16.96 -7.20
N GLU A 141 21.11 -17.19 -6.78
CA GLU A 141 21.82 -16.32 -5.83
C GLU A 141 22.05 -14.92 -6.41
N GLU A 142 22.46 -14.82 -7.67
CA GLU A 142 22.63 -13.55 -8.38
C GLU A 142 21.31 -12.79 -8.49
N ALA A 143 20.23 -13.46 -8.90
CA ALA A 143 18.89 -12.88 -8.97
C ALA A 143 18.39 -12.44 -7.58
N LYS A 144 18.62 -13.25 -6.53
CA LYS A 144 18.27 -12.89 -5.15
C LYS A 144 19.07 -11.69 -4.67
N LYS A 145 20.36 -11.61 -5.00
CA LYS A 145 21.23 -10.49 -4.62
C LYS A 145 20.83 -9.20 -5.33
N GLU A 146 20.44 -9.29 -6.60
CA GLU A 146 19.91 -8.15 -7.35
C GLU A 146 18.60 -7.66 -6.76
N MET A 147 17.64 -8.55 -6.54
CA MET A 147 16.39 -8.24 -5.87
C MET A 147 16.61 -7.61 -4.49
N GLN A 148 17.55 -8.15 -3.69
CA GLN A 148 17.89 -7.59 -2.38
C GLN A 148 18.49 -6.19 -2.49
N ARG A 149 19.39 -5.94 -3.45
CA ARG A 149 19.95 -4.60 -3.68
C ARG A 149 18.87 -3.61 -4.07
N GLU A 150 18.00 -3.96 -5.01
CA GLU A 150 16.90 -3.09 -5.42
C GLU A 150 15.96 -2.79 -4.26
N MET A 151 15.60 -3.81 -3.47
CA MET A 151 14.77 -3.63 -2.27
C MET A 151 15.44 -2.70 -1.25
N MET A 152 16.75 -2.85 -1.01
CA MET A 152 17.48 -1.98 -0.10
C MET A 152 17.53 -0.53 -0.61
N LEU A 153 17.82 -0.33 -1.89
CA LEU A 153 17.82 1.00 -2.52
C LEU A 153 16.44 1.65 -2.46
N GLU A 154 15.37 0.89 -2.69
CA GLU A 154 14.00 1.40 -2.58
C GLU A 154 13.67 1.82 -1.13
N MET A 155 14.08 1.01 -0.14
CA MET A 155 13.89 1.33 1.27
C MET A 155 14.68 2.56 1.70
N GLU A 156 15.93 2.70 1.26
CA GLU A 156 16.75 3.89 1.51
C GLU A 156 16.14 5.14 0.89
N LYS A 157 15.68 5.05 -0.36
CA LYS A 157 15.02 6.16 -1.05
C LYS A 157 13.74 6.59 -0.32
N ARG A 158 12.91 5.63 0.12
CA ARG A 158 11.71 5.94 0.93
C ARG A 158 12.08 6.61 2.24
N LYS A 159 13.12 6.14 2.93
CA LYS A 159 13.61 6.76 4.17
C LYS A 159 14.10 8.20 3.92
N GLN A 160 14.85 8.42 2.84
CA GLN A 160 15.32 9.76 2.46
C GLN A 160 14.16 10.70 2.15
N GLN A 161 13.14 10.24 1.41
CA GLN A 161 11.94 11.01 1.13
C GLN A 161 11.18 11.41 2.40
N LEU A 162 11.05 10.50 3.37
CA LEU A 162 10.40 10.80 4.64
C LEU A 162 11.19 11.83 5.45
N LEU A 163 12.52 11.71 5.51
CA LEU A 163 13.38 12.67 6.19
C LEU A 163 13.36 14.05 5.50
N GLU A 164 13.32 14.08 4.17
CA GLU A 164 13.23 15.33 3.41
C GLU A 164 11.86 15.99 3.59
N GLU A 165 10.77 15.21 3.63
CA GLU A 165 9.44 15.72 3.93
C GLU A 165 9.35 16.25 5.37
N GLU A 166 9.94 15.56 6.34
CA GLU A 166 10.03 16.01 7.73
C GLU A 166 10.82 17.31 7.85
N LYS A 167 12.01 17.39 7.24
CA LYS A 167 12.81 18.61 7.18
C LYS A 167 12.06 19.76 6.53
N ARG A 168 11.37 19.51 5.42
CA ARG A 168 10.56 20.53 4.76
C ARG A 168 9.44 21.04 5.66
N ARG A 169 8.76 20.15 6.38
CA ARG A 169 7.72 20.54 7.36
C ARG A 169 8.32 21.36 8.50
N GLU A 170 9.47 20.95 9.03
CA GLU A 170 10.18 21.68 10.08
C GLU A 170 10.61 23.08 9.60
N GLU A 171 11.16 23.20 8.39
CA GLU A 171 11.49 24.50 7.79
C GLU A 171 10.27 25.39 7.59
N GLU A 172 9.14 24.83 7.15
CA GLU A 172 7.88 25.57 7.01
C GLU A 172 7.35 26.03 8.38
N GLU A 173 7.48 25.22 9.43
CA GLU A 173 7.14 25.62 10.80
C GLU A 173 8.09 26.69 11.35
N ASN A 174 9.39 26.55 11.14
CA ASN A 174 10.38 27.53 11.57
C ASN A 174 10.16 28.87 10.87
N LYS A 175 9.91 28.88 9.55
CA LYS A 175 9.53 30.11 8.83
C LYS A 175 8.27 30.77 9.38
N LYS A 176 7.26 29.98 9.77
CA LYS A 176 6.04 30.52 10.42
C LYS A 176 6.36 31.10 11.80
N ARG A 177 7.21 30.45 12.60
CA ARG A 177 7.64 30.94 13.90
C ARG A 177 8.44 32.24 13.77
N GLU A 178 9.40 32.29 12.86
CA GLU A 178 10.18 33.49 12.55
C GLU A 178 9.29 34.64 12.06
N ALA A 179 8.32 34.36 11.18
CA ALA A 179 7.38 35.38 10.72
C ALA A 179 6.51 35.91 11.88
N LEU A 180 6.03 35.05 12.77
CA LEU A 180 5.30 35.46 13.96
C LEU A 180 6.17 36.27 14.93
N GLU A 181 7.42 35.85 15.14
CA GLU A 181 8.37 36.57 15.98
C GLU A 181 8.68 37.96 15.41
N GLN A 182 8.86 38.09 14.10
CA GLN A 182 9.03 39.37 13.44
C GLN A 182 7.82 40.29 13.63
N ILE A 183 6.61 39.77 13.48
CA ILE A 183 5.37 40.55 13.71
C ILE A 183 5.29 41.00 15.18
N MET A 184 5.59 40.10 16.13
CA MET A 184 5.58 40.43 17.56
C MET A 184 6.65 41.46 17.90
N ALA A 185 7.85 41.35 17.34
CA ALA A 185 8.93 42.30 17.52
C ALA A 185 8.57 43.68 16.95
N GLU A 186 7.97 43.75 15.76
CA GLU A 186 7.52 45.00 15.16
C GLU A 186 6.39 45.65 15.98
N ASN A 187 5.45 44.85 16.50
CA ASN A 187 4.40 45.35 17.37
C ASN A 187 4.97 45.89 18.68
N ASN A 188 5.87 45.16 19.33
CA ASN A 188 6.55 45.60 20.54
C ASN A 188 7.33 46.90 20.30
N ARG A 189 8.03 47.03 19.17
CA ARG A 189 8.70 48.30 18.78
C ARG A 189 7.72 49.45 18.65
N LYS A 190 6.56 49.25 18.00
CA LYS A 190 5.52 50.28 17.89
C LYS A 190 4.96 50.69 19.25
N ILE A 191 4.77 49.73 20.16
CA ILE A 191 4.33 50.01 21.53
C ILE A 191 5.39 50.82 22.28
N GLU A 192 6.65 50.41 22.19
CA GLU A 192 7.76 51.10 22.85
C GLU A 192 7.95 52.52 22.31
N GLU A 193 7.90 52.70 20.99
CA GLU A 193 7.95 54.03 20.36
C GLU A 193 6.77 54.92 20.78
N ALA A 194 5.56 54.37 20.84
CA ALA A 194 4.39 55.09 21.30
C ALA A 194 4.52 55.50 22.78
N GLN A 195 5.00 54.60 23.63
CA GLN A 195 5.27 54.90 25.05
C GLN A 195 6.36 55.95 25.20
N LYS A 196 7.43 55.88 24.40
CA LYS A 196 8.52 56.85 24.39
C LYS A 196 8.02 58.24 23.97
N ARG A 197 7.18 58.33 22.92
CA ARG A 197 6.55 59.59 22.49
C ARG A 197 5.66 60.18 23.58
N LEU A 198 4.83 59.36 24.24
CA LEU A 198 3.99 59.83 25.34
C LEU A 198 4.82 60.29 26.54
N ALA A 199 5.94 59.63 26.83
CA ALA A 199 6.85 60.05 27.88
C ALA A 199 7.56 61.37 27.54
N GLU A 200 8.00 61.53 26.29
CA GLU A 200 8.62 62.75 25.77
C GLU A 200 7.64 63.93 25.80
N GLU A 201 6.38 63.73 25.38
CA GLU A 201 5.34 64.75 25.44
C GLU A 201 5.02 65.17 26.89
N ARG A 202 4.94 64.21 27.82
CA ARG A 202 4.76 64.50 29.25
C ARG A 202 5.93 65.30 29.81
N LEU A 203 7.17 64.96 29.45
CA LEU A 203 8.35 65.71 29.87
C LEU A 203 8.35 67.12 29.28
N ALA A 204 8.02 67.28 27.99
CA ALA A 204 7.93 68.58 27.33
C ALA A 204 6.88 69.50 27.99
N MET A 205 5.71 68.95 28.36
CA MET A 205 4.67 69.70 29.09
C MET A 205 5.17 70.19 30.46
N VAL A 206 5.92 69.36 31.19
CA VAL A 206 6.50 69.74 32.49
C VAL A 206 7.58 70.81 32.31
N GLU A 207 8.42 70.70 31.28
CA GLU A 207 9.41 71.74 30.96
C GLU A 207 8.77 73.06 30.55
N GLU A 208 7.67 73.03 29.79
CA GLU A 208 6.89 74.22 29.42
C GLU A 208 6.28 74.88 30.66
N GLN A 209 5.64 74.10 31.54
CA GLN A 209 5.11 74.59 32.82
C GLN A 209 6.22 75.25 33.66
N ARG A 210 7.40 74.62 33.73
CA ARG A 210 8.55 75.18 34.42
C ARG A 210 9.00 76.52 33.81
N LYS A 211 9.08 76.64 32.48
CA LYS A 211 9.41 77.91 31.81
C LYS A 211 8.38 78.99 32.09
N MET A 212 7.09 78.66 32.00
CA MET A 212 5.99 79.58 32.30
C MET A 212 6.03 80.07 33.76
N GLU A 213 6.35 79.19 34.70
CA GLU A 213 6.55 79.56 36.11
C GLU A 213 7.77 80.45 36.31
N GLU A 214 8.89 80.13 35.66
CA GLU A 214 10.10 80.97 35.68
C GLU A 214 9.83 82.37 35.11
N GLU A 215 9.10 82.47 34.00
CA GLU A 215 8.67 83.75 33.40
C GLU A 215 7.70 84.51 34.32
N ARG A 216 6.70 83.82 34.89
CA ARG A 216 5.76 84.42 35.85
C ARG A 216 6.49 84.93 37.09
N GLN A 217 7.51 84.22 37.59
CA GLN A 217 8.34 84.69 38.69
C GLN A 217 9.19 85.91 38.30
N LYS A 218 9.75 85.96 37.09
CA LYS A 218 10.46 87.14 36.58
C LYS A 218 9.52 88.35 36.50
N MET A 219 8.34 88.19 35.90
CA MET A 219 7.32 89.24 35.81
C MET A 219 6.87 89.74 37.19
N ARG A 220 6.72 88.84 38.18
CA ARG A 220 6.43 89.24 39.57
C ARG A 220 7.56 90.05 40.18
N LYS A 221 8.82 89.63 40.02
CA LYS A 221 9.99 90.37 40.51
C LYS A 221 10.12 91.73 39.83
N GLU A 222 9.83 91.83 38.53
CA GLU A 222 9.82 93.10 37.80
C GLU A 222 8.69 94.03 38.26
N ALA A 223 7.47 93.50 38.43
CA ALA A 223 6.35 94.28 38.94
C ALA A 223 6.62 94.79 40.36
N GLU A 224 7.20 93.97 41.24
CA GLU A 224 7.59 94.39 42.60
C GLU A 224 8.67 95.47 42.58
N LYS A 225 9.65 95.37 41.66
CA LYS A 225 10.65 96.43 41.44
C LYS A 225 9.98 97.72 40.97
N ARG A 226 9.05 97.66 40.00
CA ARG A 226 8.30 98.83 39.53
C ARG A 226 7.47 99.48 40.64
N ILE A 227 6.76 98.69 41.44
CA ILE A 227 6.01 99.20 42.60
C ILE A 227 6.96 99.86 43.61
N LYS A 228 8.12 99.27 43.89
CA LYS A 228 9.14 99.87 44.77
C LYS A 228 9.71 101.17 44.19
N GLU A 229 9.93 101.25 42.88
CA GLU A 229 10.37 102.45 42.18
C GLU A 229 9.29 103.54 42.18
N GLU A 230 8.03 103.20 41.93
CA GLU A 230 6.88 104.10 42.02
C GLU A 230 6.67 104.61 43.45
N GLN A 231 6.75 103.73 44.45
CA GLN A 231 6.73 104.11 45.86
C GLN A 231 7.88 105.05 46.19
N LYS A 232 9.10 104.80 45.71
CA LYS A 232 10.23 105.74 45.88
C LYS A 232 9.95 107.09 45.21
N LYS A 233 9.32 107.07 44.03
CA LYS A 233 8.98 108.27 43.26
C LYS A 233 7.95 109.13 44.01
N ILE A 234 6.91 108.51 44.56
CA ILE A 234 5.84 109.14 45.34
C ILE A 234 6.34 109.61 46.70
N LEU A 235 7.13 108.80 47.40
CA LEU A 235 7.67 109.11 48.73
C LEU A 235 8.84 110.13 48.67
N GLY A 236 9.28 110.53 47.48
CA GLY A 236 10.28 111.59 47.29
C GLY A 236 11.70 111.24 47.75
N LYS A 237 11.99 109.97 48.06
CA LYS A 237 13.34 109.51 48.40
C LYS A 237 14.23 109.57 47.15
N ASN A 238 15.46 110.07 47.29
CA ASN A 238 16.45 110.29 46.22
C ASN A 238 16.12 111.40 45.20
N ASN A 239 15.73 112.60 45.65
CA ASN A 239 15.57 113.79 44.78
C ASN A 239 14.61 113.62 43.58
N SER A 240 13.70 112.64 43.63
CA SER A 240 12.74 112.30 42.56
C SER A 240 11.72 113.42 42.27
N ARG A 241 11.42 114.27 43.27
CA ARG A 241 10.43 115.33 43.12
C ARG A 241 11.10 116.54 42.44
N PRO A 242 10.71 116.91 41.21
CA PRO A 242 11.31 118.05 40.52
C PRO A 242 11.12 119.31 41.37
N LYS A 243 12.21 120.05 41.60
CA LYS A 243 12.15 121.32 42.32
C LYS A 243 11.36 122.32 41.48
N LEU A 244 10.09 122.51 41.84
CA LEU A 244 9.27 123.59 41.30
C LEU A 244 9.82 124.92 41.81
N SER A 245 10.57 125.62 40.97
CA SER A 245 10.95 127.02 41.21
C SER A 245 9.75 127.91 40.86
N PHE A 246 8.98 128.31 41.87
CA PHE A 246 7.94 129.33 41.71
C PHE A 246 8.60 130.71 41.80
N SER A 247 8.62 131.46 40.70
CA SER A 247 8.92 132.89 40.73
C SER A 247 7.70 133.63 41.27
N LEU A 248 7.78 134.15 42.50
CA LEU A 248 6.81 135.13 42.99
C LEU A 248 7.04 136.42 42.23
N LYS A 249 6.07 136.81 41.40
CA LYS A 249 6.05 138.15 40.79
C LYS A 249 5.80 139.16 41.91
N PRO A 250 6.71 140.13 42.16
CA PRO A 250 6.43 141.21 43.11
C PRO A 250 5.32 142.08 42.53
N ILE A 251 4.26 142.27 43.31
CA ILE A 251 3.19 143.21 42.98
C ILE A 251 3.63 144.56 43.54
N SER A 252 3.95 145.48 42.63
CA SER A 252 4.08 146.93 42.85
C SER A 252 2.70 147.57 42.97
#